data_AF-A0A6A6I6I5-F1
#
_entry.id   AF-A0A6A6I6I5-F1
#
_cell.length_a   1.000
_cell.length_b   1.000
_cell.length_c   1.000
_cell.angle_alpha   90.00
_cell.angle_beta   90.00
_cell.angle_gamma   90.00
#
_symmetry.space_group_name_H-M   'P 1'
#
loop_
_entity.id
_entity.type
_entity.pdbx_description
1 polymer ?
#
loop_
_entity_poly.entity_id
_entity_poly.type
_entity_poly.pdbx_seq_one_letter_code
_entity_poly.pdbx_strand_id
1 'polypeptide(L)'
;MLLQPDHVYMAAAKAWIWTPPILVETAAAGAVCLFTERFAAELNSLSKERMYEVIKGFWPTADLVFESFDEQSYASFLKYLENELSHLRNHQQHFAVQNLEGTFNVIHRLQKNLSKAQAEALRALSGGFLNAEPATIQRSIELSVRLWLTLNINSSAIAVGPTFPDETPLDWDHDMSLEALAQRQFTKCWAR
;
A
#
# COMPACT_ATOMS: atom_id res chain seq x y z
N MET A 1 0.19 -16.96 14.39
CA MET A 1 -1.22 -16.50 14.42
C MET A 1 -1.36 -15.52 13.26
N LEU A 2 -1.76 -16.02 12.09
CA LEU A 2 -2.03 -15.17 10.93
C LEU A 2 -3.18 -14.24 11.34
N LEU A 3 -2.99 -12.93 11.23
CA LEU A 3 -4.12 -12.01 11.16
C LEU A 3 -4.90 -12.44 9.93
N GLN A 4 -5.93 -13.29 10.10
CA GLN A 4 -6.93 -13.40 9.06
C GLN A 4 -7.49 -11.98 8.93
N PRO A 5 -7.37 -11.33 7.77
CA PRO A 5 -7.95 -10.01 7.59
C PRO A 5 -9.42 -10.16 7.95
N ASP A 6 -9.89 -9.41 8.96
CA ASP A 6 -11.31 -9.42 9.31
C ASP A 6 -12.12 -9.23 8.04
N HIS A 7 -13.27 -9.91 7.93
CA HIS A 7 -14.14 -9.89 6.75
C HIS A 7 -14.45 -8.46 6.25
N VAL A 8 -14.35 -7.46 7.13
CA VAL A 8 -14.45 -6.03 6.85
C VAL A 8 -13.41 -5.55 5.84
N TYR A 9 -12.12 -5.93 5.98
CA TYR A 9 -11.03 -5.51 5.09
C TYR A 9 -11.14 -6.11 3.69
N MET A 10 -11.58 -7.38 3.61
CA MET A 10 -11.75 -8.09 2.35
C MET A 10 -12.98 -7.62 1.56
N ALA A 11 -14.09 -7.33 2.26
CA ALA A 11 -15.31 -6.79 1.66
C ALA A 11 -15.07 -5.35 1.14
N ALA A 12 -14.34 -4.55 1.93
CA ALA A 12 -13.81 -3.26 1.52
C ALA A 12 -12.94 -3.37 0.26
N ALA A 13 -11.85 -4.16 0.29
CA ALA A 13 -10.97 -4.33 -0.86
C ALA A 13 -11.71 -4.76 -2.15
N LYS A 14 -12.71 -5.65 -2.04
CA LYS A 14 -13.57 -6.05 -3.17
C LYS A 14 -14.44 -4.91 -3.71
N ALA A 15 -15.06 -4.10 -2.87
CA ALA A 15 -15.88 -2.97 -3.30
C ALA A 15 -15.02 -1.81 -3.87
N TRP A 16 -13.74 -1.76 -3.51
CA TRP A 16 -12.87 -0.60 -3.74
C TRP A 16 -12.02 -0.69 -5.01
N ILE A 17 -11.73 -1.89 -5.52
CA ILE A 17 -11.07 -2.06 -6.83
C ILE A 17 -11.95 -1.46 -7.96
N TRP A 18 -13.26 -1.33 -7.74
CA TRP A 18 -14.23 -0.95 -8.76
C TRP A 18 -14.86 0.44 -8.58
N THR A 19 -14.52 1.18 -7.53
CA THR A 19 -15.01 2.56 -7.34
C THR A 19 -14.01 3.57 -7.93
N PRO A 20 -14.44 4.48 -8.83
CA PRO A 20 -13.54 5.46 -9.43
C PRO A 20 -13.00 6.47 -8.39
N PRO A 21 -11.73 6.92 -8.52
CA PRO A 21 -11.12 7.86 -7.60
C PRO A 21 -11.81 9.23 -7.60
N ILE A 22 -12.26 9.69 -6.42
CA ILE A 22 -12.62 11.08 -6.15
C ILE A 22 -11.35 11.80 -5.68
N LEU A 23 -11.02 12.94 -6.30
CA LEU A 23 -9.86 13.74 -5.91
C LEU A 23 -10.13 14.42 -4.55
N VAL A 24 -9.30 14.11 -3.55
CA VAL A 24 -9.27 14.81 -2.27
C VAL A 24 -7.94 15.55 -2.19
N GLU A 25 -7.97 16.87 -2.03
CA GLU A 25 -6.77 17.67 -1.74
C GLU A 25 -6.38 17.46 -0.28
N THR A 26 -5.22 16.84 -0.04
CA THR A 26 -4.68 16.63 1.31
C THR A 26 -3.80 17.81 1.72
N ALA A 27 -4.01 18.32 2.95
CA ALA A 27 -3.19 19.38 3.54
C ALA A 27 -1.74 18.92 3.77
N ALA A 28 -0.80 19.84 3.59
CA ALA A 28 0.65 19.60 3.65
C ALA A 28 1.10 19.17 5.06
N ALA A 29 1.07 17.86 5.34
CA ALA A 29 1.89 17.28 6.38
C ALA A 29 3.34 17.28 5.89
N GLY A 30 4.26 17.84 6.67
CA GLY A 30 5.69 17.84 6.32
C GLY A 30 6.20 16.45 5.95
N ALA A 31 7.23 16.39 5.10
CA ALA A 31 7.78 15.14 4.57
C ALA A 31 8.42 14.27 5.67
N VAL A 32 7.60 13.54 6.43
CA VAL A 32 8.06 12.57 7.42
C VAL A 32 8.49 11.30 6.67
N CYS A 33 9.71 10.84 6.93
CA CYS A 33 10.23 9.61 6.33
C CYS A 33 9.56 8.39 6.99
N LEU A 34 8.94 7.53 6.15
CA LEU A 34 8.25 6.29 6.51
C LEU A 34 9.14 5.30 7.24
N PHE A 35 10.43 5.28 6.90
CA PHE A 35 11.37 4.28 7.39
C PHE A 35 12.01 4.66 8.74
N THR A 36 11.59 5.78 9.34
CA THR A 36 12.13 6.17 10.66
C THR A 36 11.49 5.35 11.78
N GLU A 37 12.29 4.99 12.78
CA GLU A 37 11.80 4.31 13.98
C GLU A 37 10.67 5.08 14.66
N ARG A 38 10.84 6.41 14.66
CA ARG A 38 9.86 7.34 15.20
C ARG A 38 8.52 7.23 14.48
N PHE A 39 8.51 7.28 13.15
CA PHE A 39 7.26 7.19 12.39
C PHE A 39 6.56 5.85 12.62
N ALA A 40 7.28 4.73 12.56
CA ALA A 40 6.70 3.41 12.78
C ALA A 40 6.07 3.30 14.19
N ALA A 41 6.80 3.74 15.23
CA ALA A 41 6.29 3.74 16.61
C ALA A 41 5.10 4.70 16.81
N GLU A 42 5.07 5.82 16.09
CA GLU A 42 3.98 6.81 16.17
C GLU A 42 2.67 6.29 15.57
N LEU A 43 2.68 5.30 14.67
CA LEU A 43 1.47 4.77 14.00
C LEU A 43 0.40 4.26 14.98
N ASN A 44 0.81 3.61 16.08
CA ASN A 44 -0.13 3.10 17.10
C ASN A 44 -0.58 4.16 18.12
N SER A 45 0.01 5.36 18.08
CA SER A 45 -0.29 6.46 19.00
C SER A 45 -0.80 7.71 18.27
N LEU A 46 -1.18 7.56 17.00
CA LEU A 46 -1.83 8.62 16.24
C LEU A 46 -3.13 9.05 16.91
N SER A 47 -3.42 10.35 16.86
CA SER A 47 -4.76 10.83 17.19
C SER A 47 -5.77 10.30 16.17
N LYS A 48 -7.05 10.27 16.55
CA LYS A 48 -8.16 9.89 15.66
C LYS A 48 -8.11 10.62 14.32
N GLU A 49 -7.85 11.93 14.33
CA GLU A 49 -7.73 12.78 13.14
C GLU A 49 -6.62 12.29 12.22
N ARG A 50 -5.43 12.05 12.77
CA ARG A 50 -4.28 11.58 11.99
C ARG A 50 -4.47 10.16 11.48
N MET A 51 -5.07 9.30 12.30
CA MET A 51 -5.43 7.95 11.87
C MET A 51 -6.38 8.01 10.68
N TYR A 52 -7.45 8.80 10.77
CA TYR A 52 -8.39 9.01 9.69
C TYR A 52 -7.71 9.51 8.41
N GLU A 53 -6.82 10.51 8.50
CA GLU A 53 -6.06 11.01 7.34
C GLU A 53 -5.21 9.92 6.67
N VAL A 54 -4.51 9.10 7.47
CA VAL A 54 -3.70 8.00 6.96
C VAL A 54 -4.57 6.95 6.26
N ILE A 55 -5.66 6.53 6.90
CA ILE A 55 -6.60 5.55 6.33
C ILE A 55 -7.23 6.11 5.04
N LYS A 56 -7.67 7.37 5.05
CA LYS A 56 -8.22 8.04 3.87
C LYS A 56 -7.19 8.16 2.75
N GLY A 57 -5.91 8.33 3.06
CA GLY A 57 -4.84 8.33 2.07
C GLY A 57 -4.66 6.98 1.35
N PHE A 58 -4.79 5.87 2.06
CA PHE A 58 -4.78 4.53 1.46
C PHE A 58 -6.06 4.23 0.68
N TRP A 59 -7.21 4.73 1.15
CA TRP A 59 -8.52 4.48 0.53
C TRP A 59 -9.32 5.77 0.34
N PRO A 60 -8.91 6.64 -0.61
CA PRO A 60 -9.54 7.95 -0.81
C PRO A 60 -11.00 7.82 -1.28
N THR A 61 -11.32 6.73 -1.97
CA THR A 61 -12.67 6.40 -2.45
C THR A 61 -13.58 5.77 -1.42
N ALA A 62 -13.04 5.32 -0.29
CA ALA A 62 -13.88 4.78 0.77
C ALA A 62 -14.77 5.91 1.31
N ASP A 63 -16.06 5.63 1.47
CA ASP A 63 -17.05 6.56 2.03
C ASP A 63 -16.88 6.64 3.56
N LEU A 64 -15.68 7.01 3.98
CA LEU A 64 -15.31 7.22 5.36
C LEU A 64 -15.74 8.62 5.77
N VAL A 65 -16.57 8.69 6.79
CA VAL A 65 -16.99 9.91 7.46
C VAL A 65 -16.25 9.98 8.79
N PHE A 66 -15.64 11.13 9.09
CA PHE A 66 -14.78 11.28 10.25
C PHE A 66 -15.53 11.02 11.58
N GLU A 67 -16.77 11.48 11.66
CA GLU A 67 -17.63 11.33 12.83
C GLU A 67 -17.91 9.86 13.16
N SER A 68 -18.07 9.02 12.13
CA SER A 68 -18.30 7.57 12.27
C SER A 68 -17.03 6.74 12.15
N PHE A 69 -15.85 7.36 12.08
CA PHE A 69 -14.59 6.65 12.00
C PHE A 69 -14.31 5.92 13.32
N ASP A 70 -14.19 4.59 13.25
CA ASP A 70 -13.86 3.72 14.38
C ASP A 70 -12.37 3.35 14.36
N GLU A 71 -11.61 3.91 15.30
CA GLU A 71 -10.17 3.67 15.42
C GLU A 71 -9.85 2.19 15.66
N GLN A 72 -10.69 1.49 16.41
CA GLN A 72 -10.47 0.09 16.75
C GLN A 72 -10.55 -0.81 15.52
N SER A 73 -11.44 -0.49 14.58
CA SER A 73 -11.57 -1.19 13.31
C SER A 73 -10.32 -1.08 12.42
N TYR A 74 -9.44 -0.10 12.63
CA TYR A 74 -8.22 0.10 11.83
C TYR A 74 -6.91 -0.14 12.58
N ALA A 75 -6.96 -0.38 13.89
CA ALA A 75 -5.77 -0.61 14.73
C ALA A 75 -4.89 -1.77 14.20
N SER A 76 -5.51 -2.86 13.75
CA SER A 76 -4.80 -4.01 13.17
C SER A 76 -4.02 -3.64 11.90
N PHE A 77 -4.59 -2.78 11.05
CA PHE A 77 -3.93 -2.30 9.84
C PHE A 77 -2.74 -1.38 10.15
N LEU A 78 -2.89 -0.46 11.11
CA LEU A 78 -1.76 0.41 11.51
C LEU A 78 -0.60 -0.39 12.11
N LYS A 79 -0.92 -1.39 12.93
CA LYS A 79 0.06 -2.33 13.45
C LYS A 79 0.75 -3.12 12.33
N TYR A 80 0.00 -3.50 11.29
CA TYR A 80 0.58 -4.09 10.10
C TYR A 80 1.58 -3.14 9.42
N LEU A 81 1.20 -1.87 9.19
CA LEU A 81 2.09 -0.86 8.61
C LEU A 81 3.36 -0.65 9.44
N GLU A 82 3.23 -0.55 10.77
CA GLU A 82 4.38 -0.44 11.69
C GLU A 82 5.36 -1.60 11.50
N ASN A 83 4.86 -2.84 11.48
CA ASN A 83 5.69 -4.02 11.34
C ASN A 83 6.41 -4.05 9.98
N GLU A 84 5.68 -3.79 8.89
CA GLU A 84 6.27 -3.73 7.53
C GLU A 84 7.37 -2.67 7.45
N LEU A 85 7.07 -1.43 7.88
CA LEU A 85 8.01 -0.32 7.77
C LEU A 85 9.24 -0.51 8.67
N SER A 86 9.06 -1.12 9.84
CA SER A 86 10.16 -1.45 10.75
C SER A 86 11.13 -2.47 10.13
N HIS A 87 10.62 -3.47 9.42
CA HIS A 87 11.45 -4.47 8.74
C HIS A 87 12.18 -3.88 7.52
N LEU A 88 11.53 -2.97 6.79
CA LEU A 88 12.11 -2.35 5.60
C LEU A 88 13.07 -1.19 5.89
N ARG A 89 13.17 -0.75 7.15
CA ARG A 89 13.99 0.40 7.58
C ARG A 89 15.43 0.35 7.06
N ASN A 90 16.09 -0.80 7.16
CA ASN A 90 17.49 -0.97 6.75
C ASN A 90 17.67 -0.97 5.22
N HIS A 91 16.57 -0.93 4.47
CA HIS A 91 16.52 -0.99 3.02
C HIS A 91 15.99 0.30 2.38
N GLN A 92 15.80 1.38 3.16
CA GLN A 92 15.20 2.65 2.70
C GLN A 92 15.86 3.23 1.44
N GLN A 93 17.18 3.09 1.29
CA GLN A 93 17.96 3.57 0.14
C GLN A 93 17.58 2.90 -1.19
N HIS A 94 16.88 1.77 -1.14
CA HIS A 94 16.47 1.03 -2.34
C HIS A 94 15.12 1.48 -2.91
N PHE A 95 14.45 2.42 -2.24
CA PHE A 95 13.13 2.92 -2.63
C PHE A 95 13.23 4.35 -3.18
N ALA A 96 12.53 4.61 -4.28
CA ALA A 96 12.38 5.95 -4.85
C ALA A 96 11.44 6.85 -4.04
N VAL A 97 10.53 6.24 -3.26
CA VAL A 97 9.58 6.90 -2.35
C VAL A 97 9.91 6.55 -0.92
N GLN A 98 10.01 7.56 -0.05
CA GLN A 98 10.37 7.38 1.35
C GLN A 98 9.42 8.06 2.35
N ASN A 99 8.31 8.63 1.89
CA ASN A 99 7.31 9.29 2.74
C ASN A 99 5.88 8.85 2.39
N LEU A 100 4.92 9.11 3.29
CA LEU A 100 3.51 8.74 3.08
C LEU A 100 2.92 9.42 1.84
N GLU A 101 3.20 10.71 1.64
CA GLU A 101 2.68 11.48 0.52
C GLU A 101 3.08 10.87 -0.83
N GLY A 102 4.37 10.55 -0.99
CA GLY A 102 4.86 9.88 -2.19
C GLY A 102 4.23 8.50 -2.37
N THR A 103 3.95 7.78 -1.27
CA THR A 103 3.29 6.47 -1.30
C THR A 103 1.85 6.62 -1.78
N PHE A 104 1.09 7.57 -1.24
CA PHE A 104 -0.26 7.89 -1.68
C PHE A 104 -0.29 8.34 -3.15
N ASN A 105 0.69 9.13 -3.58
CA ASN A 105 0.83 9.53 -4.98
C ASN A 105 1.05 8.33 -5.92
N VAL A 106 1.84 7.35 -5.51
CA VAL A 106 2.01 6.09 -6.25
C VAL A 106 0.69 5.31 -6.28
N ILE A 107 0.02 5.13 -5.14
CA ILE A 107 -1.27 4.43 -5.05
C ILE A 107 -2.31 5.06 -5.97
N HIS A 108 -2.46 6.39 -5.93
CA HIS A 108 -3.41 7.12 -6.78
C HIS A 108 -3.14 6.93 -8.26
N ARG A 109 -1.87 6.94 -8.66
CA ARG A 109 -1.47 6.68 -10.04
C ARG A 109 -1.72 5.24 -10.43
N LEU A 110 -1.49 4.28 -9.54
CA LEU A 110 -1.82 2.87 -9.77
C LEU A 110 -3.33 2.66 -9.92
N GLN A 111 -4.15 3.29 -9.09
CA GLN A 111 -5.61 3.26 -9.19
C GLN A 111 -6.11 3.69 -10.58
N LYS A 112 -5.52 4.75 -11.15
CA LYS A 112 -5.83 5.21 -12.51
C LYS A 112 -5.37 4.28 -13.63
N ASN A 113 -4.53 3.28 -13.33
CA ASN A 113 -3.92 2.36 -14.29
C ASN A 113 -4.12 0.89 -13.87
N LEU A 114 -5.14 0.58 -13.07
CA LEU A 114 -5.36 -0.74 -12.47
C LEU A 114 -5.43 -1.89 -13.50
N SER A 115 -6.05 -1.61 -14.64
CA SER A 115 -6.26 -2.57 -15.73
C SER A 115 -5.08 -2.67 -16.70
N LYS A 116 -4.06 -1.81 -16.56
CA LYS A 116 -2.87 -1.85 -17.41
C LYS A 116 -1.88 -2.89 -16.89
N ALA A 117 -1.10 -3.47 -17.81
CA ALA A 117 0.01 -4.34 -17.45
C ALA A 117 1.03 -3.62 -16.55
N GLN A 118 1.71 -4.38 -15.69
CA GLN A 118 2.73 -3.85 -14.78
C GLN A 118 3.77 -2.98 -15.51
N ALA A 119 4.24 -3.43 -16.69
CA ALA A 119 5.18 -2.71 -17.54
C ALA A 119 4.72 -1.28 -17.88
N GLU A 120 3.44 -1.14 -18.20
CA GLU A 120 2.84 0.13 -18.61
C GLU A 120 2.60 1.03 -17.42
N ALA A 121 2.14 0.47 -16.29
CA ALA A 121 1.99 1.20 -15.03
C ALA A 121 3.35 1.75 -14.58
N LEU A 122 4.41 0.92 -14.60
CA LEU A 122 5.78 1.34 -14.30
C LEU A 122 6.20 2.50 -15.21
N ARG A 123 6.03 2.37 -16.53
CA ARG A 123 6.36 3.44 -17.49
C ARG A 123 5.61 4.74 -17.20
N ALA A 124 4.32 4.66 -16.85
CA ALA A 124 3.50 5.83 -16.51
C ALA A 124 3.94 6.50 -15.20
N LEU A 125 4.46 5.72 -14.26
CA LEU A 125 4.97 6.20 -12.97
C LEU A 125 6.38 6.78 -13.08
N SER A 126 7.25 6.20 -13.91
CA SER A 126 8.65 6.60 -14.04
C SER A 126 8.86 8.07 -14.41
N GLY A 127 7.92 8.68 -15.15
CA GLY A 127 7.99 10.11 -15.49
C GLY A 127 7.95 11.05 -14.28
N GLY A 128 7.49 10.58 -13.11
CA GLY A 128 7.50 11.34 -11.86
C GLY A 128 8.78 11.21 -11.03
N PHE A 129 9.69 10.31 -11.40
CA PHE A 129 10.90 10.01 -10.63
C PHE A 129 12.15 10.42 -11.40
N LEU A 130 12.58 11.67 -11.21
CA LEU A 130 13.80 12.17 -11.83
C LEU A 130 15.02 11.45 -11.24
N ASN A 131 15.85 10.87 -12.11
CA ASN A 131 17.12 10.19 -11.75
C ASN A 131 16.99 8.92 -10.89
N ALA A 132 15.78 8.38 -10.70
CA ALA A 132 15.63 7.10 -10.01
C ALA A 132 15.89 5.94 -10.98
N GLU A 133 16.62 4.93 -10.52
CA GLU A 133 16.79 3.70 -11.29
C GLU A 133 15.45 2.96 -11.45
N PRO A 134 15.19 2.30 -12.59
CA PRO A 134 13.95 1.54 -12.79
C PRO A 134 13.65 0.55 -11.66
N ALA A 135 14.69 -0.09 -11.12
CA ALA A 135 14.56 -1.01 -10.00
C ALA A 135 14.05 -0.30 -8.73
N THR A 136 14.53 0.89 -8.38
CA THR A 136 14.08 1.59 -7.16
C THR A 136 12.64 2.09 -7.28
N ILE A 137 12.22 2.49 -8.48
CA ILE A 137 10.84 2.84 -8.79
C ILE A 137 9.94 1.61 -8.63
N GLN A 138 10.33 0.48 -9.24
CA GLN A 138 9.60 -0.78 -9.12
C GLN A 138 9.44 -1.21 -7.66
N ARG A 139 10.50 -1.13 -6.84
CA ARG A 139 10.41 -1.45 -5.41
C ARG A 139 9.42 -0.55 -4.66
N SER A 140 9.39 0.74 -4.98
CA SER A 140 8.42 1.67 -4.39
C SER A 140 6.99 1.38 -4.83
N ILE A 141 6.79 0.93 -6.07
CA ILE A 141 5.48 0.51 -6.56
C ILE A 141 4.99 -0.73 -5.80
N GLU A 142 5.81 -1.77 -5.75
CA GLU A 142 5.50 -3.02 -5.06
C GLU A 142 5.23 -2.79 -3.56
N LEU A 143 6.05 -1.96 -2.89
CA LEU A 143 5.79 -1.55 -1.51
C LEU A 143 4.46 -0.81 -1.38
N SER A 144 4.18 0.16 -2.26
CA SER A 144 2.91 0.92 -2.21
C SER A 144 1.71 -0.01 -2.35
N VAL A 145 1.78 -1.00 -3.25
CA VAL A 145 0.72 -2.01 -3.40
C VAL A 145 0.62 -2.90 -2.17
N ARG A 146 1.75 -3.32 -1.60
CA ARG A 146 1.78 -4.13 -0.37
C ARG A 146 1.09 -3.40 0.78
N LEU A 147 1.44 -2.14 1.03
CA LEU A 147 0.83 -1.35 2.10
C LEU A 147 -0.66 -1.06 1.82
N TRP A 148 -1.03 -0.82 0.56
CA TRP A 148 -2.40 -0.51 0.19
C TRP A 148 -3.35 -1.72 0.23
N LEU A 149 -2.94 -2.85 -0.35
CA LEU A 149 -3.78 -4.03 -0.53
C LEU A 149 -3.50 -5.13 0.49
N THR A 150 -2.54 -4.91 1.41
CA THR A 150 -2.01 -5.92 2.34
C THR A 150 -1.56 -7.21 1.65
N LEU A 151 -1.11 -7.08 0.40
CA LEU A 151 -0.64 -8.19 -0.43
C LEU A 151 0.88 -8.28 -0.39
N ASN A 152 1.42 -9.44 0.01
CA ASN A 152 2.86 -9.67 -0.09
C ASN A 152 3.26 -9.89 -1.56
N ILE A 153 3.45 -8.81 -2.32
CA ILE A 153 4.05 -8.86 -3.65
C ILE A 153 5.56 -8.86 -3.49
N ASN A 154 6.23 -9.77 -4.19
CA ASN A 154 7.68 -9.81 -4.21
C ASN A 154 8.15 -10.18 -5.61
N SER A 155 8.78 -9.23 -6.30
CA SER A 155 9.64 -9.57 -7.42
C SER A 155 11.00 -10.00 -6.90
N SER A 156 11.75 -10.75 -7.71
CA SER A 156 13.18 -11.02 -7.44
C SER A 156 14.02 -9.74 -7.27
N ALA A 157 13.51 -8.57 -7.68
CA ALA A 157 14.14 -7.27 -7.52
C ALA A 157 13.97 -6.67 -6.11
N ILE A 158 12.90 -7.03 -5.37
CA ILE A 158 12.76 -6.78 -3.92
C ILE A 158 13.51 -7.90 -3.19
N ALA A 159 14.83 -7.76 -3.08
CA ALA A 159 15.64 -8.60 -2.19
C ALA A 159 15.44 -8.22 -0.71
N VAL A 160 14.19 -8.03 -0.27
CA VAL A 160 13.85 -7.79 1.13
C VAL A 160 13.19 -9.00 1.78
N GLY A 161 12.99 -10.06 1.00
CA GLY A 161 12.43 -11.32 1.49
C GLY A 161 10.97 -11.19 1.93
N PRO A 162 10.35 -12.30 2.35
CA PRO A 162 9.04 -12.24 2.99
C PRO A 162 9.19 -11.52 4.34
N THR A 163 8.24 -10.63 4.67
CA THR A 163 8.23 -9.92 5.95
C THR A 163 7.96 -10.90 7.10
N PHE A 164 7.18 -11.95 6.83
CA PHE A 164 6.90 -13.04 7.76
C PHE A 164 7.27 -14.40 7.15
N PRO A 165 7.78 -15.36 7.95
CA PRO A 165 8.24 -16.67 7.46
C PRO A 165 7.23 -17.46 6.63
N ASP A 166 5.93 -17.27 6.91
CA ASP A 166 4.84 -18.03 6.30
C ASP A 166 4.18 -17.30 5.12
N GLU A 167 4.65 -16.09 4.77
CA GLU A 167 4.08 -15.35 3.65
C GLU A 167 4.57 -15.91 2.32
N THR A 168 3.64 -16.42 1.52
CA THR A 168 3.92 -16.78 0.13
C THR A 168 3.93 -15.52 -0.72
N PRO A 169 5.06 -15.16 -1.34
CA PRO A 169 5.09 -13.98 -2.17
C PRO A 169 4.26 -14.16 -3.45
N LEU A 170 3.54 -13.10 -3.82
CA LEU A 170 2.80 -13.03 -5.06
C LEU A 170 3.72 -12.56 -6.17
N ASP A 171 3.86 -13.40 -7.18
CA ASP A 171 4.49 -13.02 -8.44
C ASP A 171 3.52 -12.12 -9.24
N TRP A 172 3.95 -10.87 -9.44
CA TRP A 172 3.26 -9.89 -10.27
C TRP A 172 3.96 -9.85 -11.62
N ASP A 173 3.45 -10.68 -12.53
CA ASP A 173 3.98 -10.83 -13.88
C ASP A 173 3.93 -9.50 -14.66
N HIS A 174 4.93 -9.30 -15.53
CA HIS A 174 5.15 -8.07 -16.28
C HIS A 174 3.97 -7.70 -17.21
N ASP A 175 3.25 -8.71 -17.70
CA ASP A 175 2.08 -8.58 -18.57
C ASP A 175 0.75 -8.61 -17.77
N MET A 176 0.81 -8.86 -16.46
CA MET A 176 -0.36 -8.91 -15.59
C MET A 176 -0.72 -7.53 -15.04
N SER A 177 -2.01 -7.20 -15.07
CA SER A 177 -2.53 -5.99 -14.43
C SER A 177 -2.67 -6.15 -12.92
N LEU A 178 -2.61 -5.04 -12.19
CA LEU A 178 -2.81 -5.06 -10.74
C LEU A 178 -4.22 -5.54 -10.38
N GLU A 179 -5.20 -5.18 -11.20
CA GLU A 179 -6.57 -5.66 -11.11
C GLU A 179 -6.66 -7.19 -11.22
N ALA A 180 -6.01 -7.79 -12.23
CA ALA A 180 -5.99 -9.24 -12.42
C ALA A 180 -5.26 -9.95 -11.26
N LEU A 181 -4.15 -9.37 -10.78
CA LEU A 181 -3.43 -9.88 -9.62
C LEU A 181 -4.31 -9.90 -8.36
N ALA A 182 -5.00 -8.79 -8.09
CA ALA A 182 -5.89 -8.66 -6.95
C ALA A 182 -7.07 -9.64 -7.05
N GLN A 183 -7.71 -9.76 -8.21
CA GLN A 183 -8.77 -10.74 -8.45
C GLN A 183 -8.29 -12.17 -8.20
N ARG A 184 -7.10 -12.54 -8.70
CA ARG A 184 -6.51 -13.87 -8.49
C ARG A 184 -6.35 -14.18 -7.01
N GLN A 185 -5.90 -13.21 -6.21
CA GLN A 185 -5.67 -13.40 -4.79
C GLN A 185 -6.98 -13.46 -4.00
N PHE A 186 -7.86 -12.49 -4.22
CA PHE A 186 -9.11 -12.41 -3.47
C PHE A 186 -10.08 -13.52 -3.83
N THR A 187 -10.03 -14.11 -5.04
CA THR A 187 -10.92 -15.22 -5.43
C THR A 187 -10.53 -16.54 -4.75
N LYS A 188 -9.23 -16.78 -4.53
CA LYS A 188 -8.73 -18.00 -3.85
C LYS A 188 -9.23 -18.12 -2.41
N CYS A 189 -9.49 -17.00 -1.74
CA CYS A 189 -9.98 -17.00 -0.36
C CYS A 189 -11.42 -17.49 -0.18
N TRP A 190 -12.21 -17.64 -1.26
CA TRP A 190 -13.63 -18.04 -1.19
C TRP A 190 -13.90 -19.49 -1.61
N ALA A 191 -12.89 -20.16 -2.17
CA ALA A 191 -13.03 -21.56 -2.61
C ALA A 191 -12.63 -22.57 -1.53
N ARG A 192 -12.44 -22.11 -0.28
CA ARG A 192 -12.15 -22.92 0.91
C ARG A 192 -13.25 -22.71 1.93
#